data_AF-A0A1V3WSB2-F1
#
_entry.id   AF-A0A1V3WSB2-F1
#
_cell.length_a   1.000
_cell.length_b   1.000
_cell.length_c   1.000
_cell.angle_alpha   90.00
_cell.angle_beta   90.00
_cell.angle_gamma   90.00
#
_symmetry.space_group_name_H-M   'P 1'
#
loop_
_entity.id
_entity.type
_entity.pdbx_description
1 polymer ?
#
loop_
_entity_poly.entity_id
_entity_poly.type
_entity_poly.pdbx_seq_one_letter_code
_entity_poly.pdbx_strand_id
1 'polypeptide(L)'
;MLLHRSPGHDDAAWISLCTPESGQPLQAIATAVDPHVAVRVGGTNTEWTAELAKAETPASELPEVLVAKVSGGSSFVFQPRRSLPLTAV
;
A
#
# COMPACT_ATOMS: atom_id res chain seq x y z
N MET A 1 13.19 12.61 10.96
CA MET A 1 13.70 11.41 10.26
C MET A 1 13.91 11.78 8.79
N LEU A 2 15.09 11.57 8.19
CA LEU A 2 15.36 11.96 6.80
C LEU A 2 14.98 10.84 5.83
N LEU A 3 14.14 11.15 4.85
CA LEU A 3 13.69 10.22 3.81
C LEU A 3 14.84 9.92 2.84
N HIS A 4 15.21 8.64 2.65
CA HIS A 4 16.17 8.25 1.62
C HIS A 4 15.42 7.89 0.33
N ARG A 5 15.59 8.70 -0.72
CA ARG A 5 15.05 8.38 -2.05
C ARG A 5 15.69 7.10 -2.57
N SER A 6 14.85 6.27 -3.18
CA SER A 6 15.23 5.04 -3.87
C SER A 6 14.49 5.01 -5.21
N PRO A 7 14.91 4.20 -6.20
CA PRO A 7 14.20 4.07 -7.48
C PRO A 7 12.70 3.74 -7.34
N GLY A 8 12.30 3.07 -6.25
CA GLY A 8 10.88 2.81 -5.97
C GLY A 8 10.03 4.07 -5.74
N HIS A 9 10.64 5.21 -5.41
CA HIS A 9 9.94 6.50 -5.35
C HIS A 9 9.59 7.02 -6.75
N ASP A 10 10.46 6.79 -7.74
CA ASP A 10 10.25 7.24 -9.12
C ASP A 10 9.27 6.33 -9.86
N ASP A 11 9.20 5.06 -9.46
CA ASP A 11 8.34 4.03 -10.07
C ASP A 11 6.84 4.20 -9.76
N ALA A 12 6.45 5.28 -9.05
CA ALA A 12 5.09 5.50 -8.54
C ALA A 12 4.53 4.25 -7.84
N ALA A 13 5.40 3.52 -7.13
CA ALA A 13 5.05 2.29 -6.46
C ALA A 13 3.93 2.54 -5.43
N TRP A 14 3.20 1.49 -5.05
CA TRP A 14 2.03 1.62 -4.17
C TRP A 14 2.34 2.39 -2.86
N ILE A 15 3.54 2.24 -2.30
CA ILE A 15 3.96 3.00 -1.12
C ILE A 15 3.97 4.52 -1.35
N SER A 16 4.24 4.99 -2.57
CA SER A 16 4.18 6.40 -2.95
C SER A 16 2.75 6.96 -2.99
N LEU A 17 1.73 6.10 -3.00
CA LEU A 17 0.31 6.50 -2.90
C LEU A 17 -0.13 6.75 -1.45
N CYS A 18 0.65 6.29 -0.47
CA CYS A 18 0.35 6.48 0.95
C CYS A 18 0.75 7.89 1.38
N THR A 19 -0.14 8.85 1.17
CA THR A 19 0.06 10.27 1.51
C THR A 19 -1.02 10.75 2.48
N PRO A 20 -0.81 11.85 3.21
CA PRO A 20 -1.83 12.34 4.12
C PRO A 20 -3.08 12.88 3.40
N GLU A 21 -2.96 13.28 2.12
CA GLU A 21 -4.12 13.67 1.31
C GLU A 21 -4.92 12.47 0.79
N SER A 22 -4.34 11.26 0.84
CA SER A 22 -4.97 10.04 0.35
C SER A 22 -4.78 8.88 1.33
N GLY A 23 -5.73 8.75 2.26
CA GLY A 23 -5.75 7.63 3.23
C GLY A 23 -6.24 6.30 2.65
N GLN A 24 -6.86 6.30 1.47
CA GLN A 24 -7.46 5.10 0.86
C GLN A 24 -6.45 3.96 0.65
N PRO A 25 -5.22 4.18 0.15
CA PRO A 25 -4.22 3.12 0.00
C PRO A 25 -3.85 2.45 1.33
N LEU A 26 -3.73 3.24 2.41
CA LEU A 26 -3.46 2.69 3.75
C LEU A 26 -4.65 1.89 4.26
N GLN A 27 -5.88 2.37 4.04
CA GLN A 27 -7.08 1.64 4.43
C GLN A 27 -7.19 0.31 3.67
N ALA A 28 -6.83 0.27 2.38
CA ALA A 28 -6.80 -0.96 1.60
C ALA A 28 -5.83 -2.01 2.18
N ILE A 29 -4.62 -1.57 2.56
CA ILE A 29 -3.62 -2.43 3.21
C ILE A 29 -4.16 -2.97 4.54
N ALA A 30 -4.76 -2.09 5.37
CA ALA A 30 -5.35 -2.49 6.65
C ALA A 30 -6.46 -3.54 6.45
N THR A 31 -7.39 -3.29 5.53
CA THR A 31 -8.51 -4.20 5.21
C THR A 31 -8.03 -5.55 4.65
N ALA A 32 -6.91 -5.57 3.92
CA ALA A 32 -6.31 -6.81 3.45
C ALA A 32 -5.81 -7.70 4.60
N VAL A 33 -5.28 -7.08 5.67
CA VAL A 33 -4.80 -7.76 6.88
C VAL A 33 -5.95 -8.14 7.81
N ASP A 34 -6.80 -7.19 8.17
CA ASP A 34 -7.99 -7.37 9.00
C ASP A 34 -9.07 -6.33 8.62
N PRO A 35 -10.27 -6.76 8.18
CA PRO A 35 -11.34 -5.85 7.79
C PRO A 35 -11.85 -4.95 8.94
N HIS A 36 -11.53 -5.25 10.21
CA HIS A 36 -11.91 -4.42 11.37
C HIS A 36 -10.84 -3.38 11.75
N VAL A 37 -9.79 -3.20 10.95
CA VAL A 37 -8.80 -2.15 11.20
C VAL A 37 -9.11 -0.92 10.34
N ALA A 38 -9.33 0.21 11.02
CA ALA A 38 -9.54 1.52 10.40
C ALA A 38 -8.27 2.36 10.51
N VAL A 39 -7.97 3.11 9.46
CA VAL A 39 -6.86 4.07 9.42
C VAL A 39 -7.39 5.49 9.60
N ARG A 40 -6.82 6.23 10.55
CA ARG A 40 -7.06 7.67 10.70
C ARG A 40 -5.79 8.43 10.40
N VAL A 41 -5.89 9.38 9.48
CA VAL A 41 -4.78 10.22 9.05
C VAL A 41 -5.00 11.62 9.63
N GLY A 42 -3.94 12.19 10.21
CA GLY A 42 -3.97 13.56 10.75
C GLY A 42 -2.62 14.25 10.61
N GLY A 43 -2.61 15.58 10.73
CA GLY A 43 -1.42 16.42 10.57
C GLY A 43 -1.43 17.20 9.25
N THR A 44 -0.25 17.37 8.65
CA THR A 44 0.03 18.17 7.45
C THR A 44 0.73 17.33 6.39
N ASN A 45 0.85 17.86 5.16
CA ASN A 45 1.46 17.10 4.06
C ASN A 45 2.91 16.67 4.29
N THR A 46 3.65 17.42 5.11
CA THR A 46 5.06 17.14 5.42
C THR A 46 5.27 16.54 6.79
N GLU A 47 4.27 16.60 7.67
CA GLU A 47 4.33 16.10 9.03
C GLU A 47 2.95 15.56 9.43
N TRP A 48 2.79 14.24 9.34
CA TRP A 48 1.51 13.58 9.57
C TRP A 48 1.70 12.23 10.26
N THR A 49 0.58 11.71 10.76
CA THR A 49 0.50 10.42 11.43
C THR A 49 -0.65 9.61 10.87
N ALA A 50 -0.46 8.29 10.78
CA ALA A 50 -1.52 7.32 10.55
C ALA A 50 -1.74 6.51 11.83
N GLU A 51 -2.94 6.57 12.38
CA GLU A 51 -3.37 5.76 13.52
C GLU A 51 -4.18 4.56 13.02
N LEU A 52 -3.84 3.37 13.53
CA LEU A 52 -4.58 2.14 13.29
C LEU A 52 -5.46 1.86 14.50
N ALA A 53 -6.78 1.80 14.29
CA ALA A 53 -7.74 1.57 15.35
C ALA A 53 -8.70 0.43 14.98
N LYS A 54 -9.14 -0.32 15.99
CA LYS A 54 -10.19 -1.31 15.82
C LYS A 54 -11.53 -0.62 15.57
N ALA A 55 -12.26 -1.10 14.58
CA ALA A 55 -13.62 -0.69 14.24
C ALA A 55 -14.60 -1.83 14.56
N GLU A 56 -15.82 -1.45 14.93
CA GLU A 56 -16.90 -2.41 15.22
C GLU A 56 -17.48 -3.03 13.94
N THR A 57 -17.48 -2.28 12.84
CA THR A 57 -18.00 -2.74 11.55
C THR A 57 -16.84 -3.02 10.60
N PRO A 58 -16.87 -4.16 9.88
CA PRO A 58 -15.86 -4.45 8.87
C PRO A 58 -15.94 -3.43 7.72
N ALA A 59 -14.78 -2.97 7.25
CA ALA A 59 -14.69 -2.17 6.05
C ALA A 59 -15.14 -3.01 4.83
N SER A 60 -15.76 -2.34 3.86
CA SER A 60 -16.06 -2.99 2.57
C SER A 60 -14.75 -3.39 1.90
N GLU A 61 -14.69 -4.65 1.46
CA GLU A 61 -13.50 -5.17 0.80
C GLU A 61 -13.31 -4.48 -0.56
N LEU A 62 -12.15 -3.86 -0.74
CA LEU A 62 -11.82 -3.17 -1.98
C LEU A 62 -11.46 -4.19 -3.09
N PRO A 63 -11.86 -3.95 -4.35
CA PRO A 63 -11.58 -4.87 -5.47
C PRO A 63 -10.10 -5.21 -5.63
N GLU A 64 -9.21 -4.26 -5.31
CA GLU A 64 -7.76 -4.42 -5.41
C GLU A 64 -7.21 -5.40 -4.34
N VAL A 65 -7.86 -5.47 -3.18
CA VAL A 65 -7.50 -6.39 -2.07
C VAL A 65 -7.90 -7.84 -2.41
N LEU A 66 -9.02 -8.01 -3.12
CA LEU A 66 -9.52 -9.30 -3.58
C LEU A 66 -8.49 -10.04 -4.45
N VAL A 67 -7.79 -9.32 -5.34
CA VAL A 67 -6.78 -9.92 -6.24
C VAL A 67 -5.63 -10.54 -5.45
N ALA A 68 -5.16 -9.88 -4.40
CA ALA A 68 -4.05 -10.35 -3.58
C ALA A 68 -4.41 -11.58 -2.73
N LYS A 69 -5.68 -11.71 -2.30
CA LYS A 69 -6.15 -12.86 -1.50
C LYS A 69 -6.36 -14.14 -2.30
N VAL A 70 -6.71 -14.02 -3.59
CA VAL A 70 -6.93 -15.18 -4.48
C VAL A 70 -5.61 -15.86 -4.86
N SER A 71 -4.50 -15.11 -4.93
CA SER A 71 -3.18 -15.72 -5.03
C SER A 71 -2.84 -16.35 -3.68
N GLY A 72 -2.82 -17.68 -3.56
CA GLY A 72 -2.56 -18.44 -2.32
C GLY A 72 -1.15 -18.30 -1.73
N GLY A 73 -0.59 -17.08 -1.73
CA GLY A 73 0.78 -16.75 -1.36
C GLY A 73 1.74 -16.97 -2.52
N SER A 74 2.16 -15.90 -3.17
CA SER A 74 3.38 -15.93 -3.97
C SER A 74 4.57 -15.64 -3.06
N SER A 75 5.57 -16.53 -3.05
CA SER A 75 6.86 -16.24 -2.44
C SER A 75 7.61 -15.25 -3.32
N PHE A 76 8.00 -14.10 -2.76
CA PHE A 76 8.82 -13.11 -3.45
C PHE A 76 10.23 -13.10 -2.88
N VAL A 77 11.23 -13.10 -3.76
CA VAL A 77 12.64 -12.93 -3.40
C VAL A 77 13.18 -11.73 -4.16
N PHE A 78 13.76 -10.77 -3.44
CA PHE A 78 14.44 -9.65 -4.08
C PHE A 78 15.63 -10.15 -4.91
N GLN A 79 15.69 -9.73 -6.18
CA GLN A 79 16.76 -10.04 -7.12
C GLN A 79 17.28 -8.73 -7.73
N PRO A 80 18.56 -8.67 -8.16
CA PRO A 80 19.07 -7.55 -8.93
C PRO A 80 18.21 -7.27 -10.17
N ARG A 81 17.99 -5.99 -10.48
CA ARG A 81 17.17 -5.58 -11.65
C ARG A 81 17.78 -6.15 -12.94
N ARG A 82 16.99 -6.88 -13.71
CA ARG A 82 17.32 -7.34 -15.06
C ARG A 82 16.27 -6.82 -16.03
N SER A 83 16.71 -6.18 -17.11
CA SER A 83 15.82 -5.79 -18.20
C SER A 83 15.21 -7.04 -18.84
N LEU A 84 13.88 -7.14 -18.83
CA LEU A 84 13.14 -8.14 -19.58
C LEU A 84 12.96 -7.63 -21.02
N PRO A 85 13.23 -8.44 -22.06
CA PRO A 85 12.93 -8.04 -23.42
C PRO A 85 11.41 -7.91 -23.58
N LEU A 86 10.94 -6.69 -23.82
CA LEU A 86 9.56 -6.41 -24.18
C LEU A 86 9.44 -6.49 -25.69
N THR A 87 8.77 -7.53 -26.19
CA THR A 87 8.29 -7.56 -27.58
C THR A 87 6.86 -7.06 -27.58
N ALA A 88 6.62 -5.86 -28.10
CA ALA A 88 5.26 -5.41 -28.39
C ALA A 88 4.74 -6.19 -29.60
N VAL A 89 3.56 -6.81 -29.47
CA VAL A 89 2.81 -7.44 -30.56
C VAL A 89 1.61 -6.60 -30.94
#